data_AF-A0A0J1GFP6-F1
#
_entry.id   AF-A0A0J1GFP6-F1
#
_cell.length_a   1.000
_cell.length_b   1.000
_cell.length_c   1.000
_cell.angle_alpha   90.00
_cell.angle_beta   90.00
_cell.angle_gamma   90.00
#
_symmetry.space_group_name_H-M   'P 1'
#
loop_
_entity.id
_entity.type
_entity.pdbx_description
1 polymer ?
#
loop_
_entity_poly.entity_id
_entity_poly.type
_entity_poly.pdbx_seq_one_letter_code
_entity_poly.pdbx_strand_id
1 'polypeptide(L)'
;MRWWTVRAKKPPQQRRQPGKPRSAPRPWLRLPVIRLALPAFTLAGLAALVWSLVEHGGPAPVASAAPAPAPPGQPFFHPVNEQGLPAVDERKERRRQLVSNYQLADHTYCSYRDGSQYPTGSRPMSENADQNTPNAPVTEMNPMRLQGGGADRSVQLQTSQSRVYMAASEAVAFSLRAVDAAGQVRPLVITRAVAQGITYKGTRQTPQVSIAFADDGGGADPVPNDGAFAGVLAPAQTGLAGFKGTIRTQVSYNVNGKNGVVAFDVIYTPELPAVWTGQIREAVENGSLDFYLKAEVRMPGRYIVSGRVDDTRGRPFALLTFNDVLGPGPNELRLTMFGKLMRDQDAALPLTLRDVDGYLLKENTDPDRALMPRLEGKVFTSKKHPLEGFSDAEWQSEERTRYLTEFARDLKLASGELQAFDPGQPLPPSECGQKPLAR
;
A
#
# COMPACT_ATOMS: atom_id res chain seq x y z
N MET A 1 -16.51 2.41 69.21
CA MET A 1 -16.78 3.81 69.62
C MET A 1 -15.49 4.62 69.52
N ARG A 2 -15.66 5.87 69.07
CA ARG A 2 -14.71 6.87 68.55
C ARG A 2 -13.29 6.91 69.16
N TRP A 3 -12.29 6.98 68.28
CA TRP A 3 -10.98 7.60 68.52
C TRP A 3 -10.85 8.79 67.55
N TRP A 4 -10.58 9.99 68.08
CA TRP A 4 -10.26 11.19 67.31
C TRP A 4 -9.00 11.86 67.88
N THR A 5 -7.95 11.82 67.05
CA THR A 5 -6.97 12.88 66.72
C THR A 5 -6.68 14.01 67.70
N VAL A 6 -5.40 14.10 68.10
CA VAL A 6 -4.73 15.34 68.55
C VAL A 6 -3.64 15.70 67.53
N ARG A 7 -3.74 16.91 66.96
CA ARG A 7 -2.84 17.47 65.94
C ARG A 7 -1.91 18.49 66.62
N ALA A 8 -0.60 18.23 66.61
CA ALA A 8 0.41 19.11 67.20
C ALA A 8 0.89 20.20 66.22
N LYS A 9 0.98 21.43 66.74
CA LYS A 9 1.44 22.67 66.12
C LYS A 9 2.98 22.73 66.11
N LYS A 10 3.62 23.09 64.99
CA LYS A 10 5.05 23.47 64.93
C LYS A 10 5.20 24.98 64.67
N PRO A 11 6.19 25.66 65.29
CA PRO A 11 6.40 27.11 65.20
C PRO A 11 7.30 27.54 64.02
N PRO A 12 7.38 28.84 63.70
CA PRO A 12 8.05 29.38 62.51
C PRO A 12 9.46 29.93 62.78
N GLN A 13 10.34 29.83 61.78
CA GLN A 13 11.65 30.47 61.68
C GLN A 13 12.02 30.50 60.18
N GLN A 14 12.68 31.48 59.57
CA GLN A 14 13.10 32.84 59.93
C GLN A 14 13.56 33.47 58.60
N ARG A 15 13.25 34.75 58.35
CA ARG A 15 13.72 35.52 57.18
C ARG A 15 15.21 35.84 57.29
N ARG A 16 15.96 35.74 56.17
CA ARG A 16 17.08 36.64 55.83
C ARG A 16 17.10 36.92 54.33
N GLN A 17 17.19 38.21 53.98
CA GLN A 17 17.39 38.77 52.63
C GLN A 17 18.92 38.97 52.35
N PRO A 18 19.37 39.77 51.36
CA PRO A 18 19.56 39.43 49.94
C PRO A 18 21.02 39.67 49.48
N GLY A 19 21.40 39.17 48.30
CA GLY A 19 22.71 39.48 47.71
C GLY A 19 22.76 39.18 46.22
N LYS A 20 22.99 40.23 45.41
CA LYS A 20 23.12 40.22 43.95
C LYS A 20 24.62 40.28 43.57
N PRO A 21 25.00 40.28 42.28
CA PRO A 21 25.68 39.21 41.55
C PRO A 21 27.20 39.42 41.38
N ARG A 22 27.94 38.39 40.95
CA ARG A 22 29.26 38.55 40.29
C ARG A 22 29.61 37.35 39.41
N SER A 23 29.60 37.59 38.11
CA SER A 23 30.17 36.75 37.05
C SER A 23 31.62 37.14 36.79
N ALA A 24 32.51 36.15 36.71
CA ALA A 24 33.78 36.22 35.99
C ALA A 24 34.47 34.84 35.94
N PRO A 25 35.36 34.61 34.95
CA PRO A 25 35.49 33.35 34.21
C PRO A 25 36.87 32.71 34.36
N ARG A 26 37.10 31.53 33.72
CA ARG A 26 38.41 30.98 33.27
C ARG A 26 38.25 29.54 32.72
N PRO A 27 39.19 28.99 31.93
CA PRO A 27 39.86 29.59 30.78
C PRO A 27 39.93 28.65 29.55
N TRP A 28 40.12 29.25 28.38
CA TRP A 28 40.52 28.61 27.13
C TRP A 28 41.99 28.21 27.15
N LEU A 29 42.30 27.05 26.55
CA LEU A 29 43.63 26.68 26.07
C LEU A 29 43.72 26.96 24.56
N ARG A 30 44.80 27.63 24.18
CA ARG A 30 45.09 28.16 22.85
C ARG A 30 46.36 27.49 22.29
N LEU A 31 46.31 27.23 20.97
CA LEU A 31 47.38 27.32 19.95
C LEU A 31 48.37 26.15 19.79
N PRO A 32 49.02 25.98 18.59
CA PRO A 32 49.14 26.90 17.43
C PRO A 32 48.67 26.28 16.08
N VAL A 33 48.07 27.01 15.13
CA VAL A 33 48.66 27.87 14.05
C VAL A 33 49.91 27.28 13.38
N ILE A 34 49.70 26.57 12.27
CA ILE A 34 50.68 26.45 11.18
C ILE A 34 50.02 27.02 9.92
N ARG A 35 50.64 28.07 9.38
CA ARG A 35 50.36 28.65 8.07
C ARG A 35 51.11 27.83 7.02
N LEU A 36 50.40 27.37 6.00
CA LEU A 36 51.01 26.96 4.72
C LEU A 36 50.18 27.55 3.59
N ALA A 37 50.90 28.21 2.68
CA ALA A 37 50.39 28.93 1.54
C ALA A 37 50.03 27.98 0.37
N LEU A 38 48.99 28.37 -0.37
CA LEU A 38 48.71 28.25 -1.83
C LEU A 38 49.47 27.17 -2.67
N PRO A 39 48.80 26.50 -3.64
CA PRO A 39 48.11 27.22 -4.72
C PRO A 39 46.73 26.67 -5.15
N ALA A 40 45.91 27.62 -5.61
CA ALA A 40 44.83 27.40 -6.54
C ALA A 40 45.39 26.94 -7.89
N PHE A 41 44.97 25.79 -8.39
CA PHE A 41 44.76 25.42 -9.80
C PHE A 41 44.33 23.94 -9.82
N THR A 42 43.48 23.58 -10.79
CA THR A 42 43.06 22.21 -11.19
C THR A 42 41.92 21.50 -10.43
N LEU A 43 40.68 22.02 -10.53
CA LEU A 43 39.47 21.18 -10.42
C LEU A 43 38.40 21.53 -11.49
N ALA A 44 38.86 21.90 -12.68
CA ALA A 44 38.03 21.95 -13.91
C ALA A 44 38.39 20.82 -14.91
N GLY A 45 39.38 19.96 -14.59
CA GLY A 45 39.88 18.91 -15.48
C GLY A 45 39.41 17.47 -15.19
N LEU A 46 38.85 17.20 -14.01
CA LEU A 46 38.39 15.85 -13.62
C LEU A 46 36.90 15.60 -13.85
N ALA A 47 36.10 16.65 -14.08
CA ALA A 47 34.70 16.51 -14.49
C ALA A 47 34.53 16.18 -16.00
N ALA A 48 35.57 16.39 -16.82
CA ALA A 48 35.57 16.05 -18.25
C ALA A 48 36.05 14.61 -18.55
N LEU A 49 36.67 13.93 -17.59
CA LEU A 49 37.24 12.58 -17.76
C LEU A 49 36.32 11.46 -17.23
N VAL A 50 35.30 11.80 -16.43
CA VAL A 50 34.26 10.84 -15.99
C VAL A 50 33.08 10.81 -16.96
N TRP A 51 32.86 11.87 -17.74
CA TRP A 51 31.84 11.88 -18.80
C TRP A 51 32.25 11.05 -20.03
N SER A 52 33.56 10.83 -20.28
CA SER A 52 34.03 10.13 -21.48
C SER A 52 34.15 8.59 -21.36
N LEU A 53 33.72 7.99 -20.25
CA LEU A 53 33.89 6.55 -19.98
C LEU A 53 32.56 5.79 -19.75
N VAL A 54 31.40 6.42 -20.00
CA VAL A 54 30.07 5.78 -19.81
C VAL A 54 29.23 5.68 -21.10
N GLU A 55 29.72 6.15 -22.23
CA GLU A 55 29.16 5.75 -23.54
C GLU A 55 30.07 4.68 -24.16
N HIS A 56 29.53 3.87 -25.08
CA HIS A 56 30.12 2.72 -25.80
C HIS A 56 29.71 1.33 -25.31
N GLY A 57 28.41 1.07 -25.45
CA GLY A 57 27.83 -0.28 -25.52
C GLY A 57 26.77 -0.40 -26.61
N GLY A 58 27.01 0.22 -27.79
CA GLY A 58 26.17 0.06 -28.97
C GLY A 58 26.80 -0.93 -29.97
N PRO A 59 26.02 -1.82 -30.62
CA PRO A 59 26.56 -2.73 -31.62
C PRO A 59 27.12 -1.98 -32.83
N ALA A 60 28.19 -2.55 -33.42
CA ALA A 60 28.99 -1.98 -34.49
C ALA A 60 28.18 -1.65 -35.77
N PRO A 61 28.55 -0.60 -36.51
CA PRO A 61 27.94 -0.29 -37.81
C PRO A 61 28.32 -1.36 -38.83
N VAL A 62 27.31 -2.05 -39.35
CA VAL A 62 27.43 -2.88 -40.56
C VAL A 62 27.68 -1.95 -41.74
N ALA A 63 28.79 -2.18 -42.44
CA ALA A 63 29.08 -1.51 -43.70
C ALA A 63 27.99 -1.84 -44.72
N SER A 64 27.20 -0.83 -45.10
CA SER A 64 26.19 -0.96 -46.14
C SER A 64 26.90 -0.98 -47.49
N ALA A 65 26.86 -2.13 -48.17
CA ALA A 65 27.29 -2.24 -49.56
C ALA A 65 26.45 -1.31 -50.44
N ALA A 66 27.09 -0.67 -51.42
CA ALA A 66 26.43 0.21 -52.38
C ALA A 66 25.37 -0.58 -53.20
N PRO A 67 24.16 -0.01 -53.41
CA PRO A 67 23.18 -0.61 -54.30
C PRO A 67 23.64 -0.51 -55.75
N ALA A 68 23.40 -1.58 -56.52
CA ALA A 68 23.57 -1.60 -57.97
C ALA A 68 22.68 -0.54 -58.66
N PRO A 69 23.05 -0.01 -59.85
CA PRO A 69 22.29 1.01 -60.53
C PRO A 69 20.90 0.50 -60.92
N ALA A 70 19.89 1.32 -60.65
CA ALA A 70 18.50 1.06 -61.03
C ALA A 70 18.32 1.12 -62.57
N PRO A 71 17.48 0.25 -63.15
CA PRO A 71 17.07 0.37 -64.55
C PRO A 71 16.23 1.65 -64.77
N PRO A 72 16.24 2.23 -65.98
CA PRO A 72 15.62 3.51 -66.26
C PRO A 72 14.08 3.47 -66.17
N GLY A 73 13.57 4.51 -65.52
CA GLY A 73 12.20 5.04 -65.43
C GLY A 73 11.04 4.33 -66.12
N GLN A 74 10.03 3.99 -65.31
CA GLN A 74 8.63 3.99 -65.76
C GLN A 74 7.90 5.22 -65.21
N PRO A 75 7.06 5.89 -66.01
CA PRO A 75 6.56 7.23 -65.73
C PRO A 75 5.61 7.30 -64.52
N PHE A 76 5.84 8.32 -63.70
CA PHE A 76 5.22 8.63 -62.41
C PHE A 76 3.82 9.29 -62.51
N PHE A 77 3.07 9.03 -63.58
CA PHE A 77 1.71 9.54 -63.73
C PHE A 77 0.78 8.42 -64.20
N HIS A 78 0.18 7.71 -63.25
CA HIS A 78 -1.08 7.03 -63.53
C HIS A 78 -2.20 8.09 -63.52
N PRO A 79 -3.07 8.14 -64.54
CA PRO A 79 -4.28 8.93 -64.45
C PRO A 79 -5.11 8.41 -63.27
N VAL A 80 -5.54 9.34 -62.43
CA VAL A 80 -6.56 9.06 -61.42
C VAL A 80 -7.82 8.67 -62.17
N ASN A 81 -8.12 7.37 -62.20
CA ASN A 81 -9.45 6.91 -62.54
C ASN A 81 -10.33 7.18 -61.32
N GLU A 82 -11.07 8.28 -61.37
CA GLU A 82 -12.27 8.42 -60.58
C GLU A 82 -13.24 7.28 -60.92
N GLN A 83 -14.01 6.86 -59.92
CA GLN A 83 -15.23 6.03 -60.02
C GLN A 83 -15.04 4.51 -59.97
N GLY A 84 -14.68 4.03 -58.78
CA GLY A 84 -15.05 2.69 -58.32
C GLY A 84 -15.32 2.73 -56.81
N LEU A 85 -16.52 2.33 -56.38
CA LEU A 85 -16.77 2.06 -54.96
C LEU A 85 -15.74 1.00 -54.49
N PRO A 86 -15.17 1.11 -53.27
CA PRO A 86 -14.27 0.09 -52.74
C PRO A 86 -14.92 -1.29 -52.86
N ALA A 87 -14.11 -2.32 -53.12
CA ALA A 87 -14.64 -3.68 -53.23
C ALA A 87 -15.48 -3.97 -51.99
N VAL A 88 -16.58 -4.73 -52.14
CA VAL A 88 -17.56 -4.93 -51.06
C VAL A 88 -16.90 -5.43 -49.77
N ASP A 89 -15.84 -6.20 -49.88
CA ASP A 89 -15.07 -6.70 -48.74
C ASP A 89 -14.18 -5.62 -48.09
N GLU A 90 -13.53 -4.75 -48.87
CA GLU A 90 -12.78 -3.59 -48.36
C GLU A 90 -13.68 -2.59 -47.64
N ARG A 91 -14.90 -2.35 -48.16
CA ARG A 91 -15.88 -1.48 -47.49
C ARG A 91 -16.32 -2.06 -46.16
N LYS A 92 -16.55 -3.38 -46.09
CA LYS A 92 -16.93 -4.09 -44.85
C LYS A 92 -15.78 -4.05 -43.82
N GLU A 93 -14.55 -4.29 -44.25
CA GLU A 93 -13.37 -4.23 -43.37
C GLU A 93 -13.12 -2.83 -42.83
N ARG A 94 -13.19 -1.81 -43.70
CA ARG A 94 -13.06 -0.41 -43.28
C ARG A 94 -14.13 -0.03 -42.27
N ARG A 95 -15.38 -0.46 -42.49
CA ARG A 95 -16.45 -0.26 -41.52
C ARG A 95 -16.14 -0.91 -40.17
N ARG A 96 -15.65 -2.16 -40.17
CA ARG A 96 -15.30 -2.89 -38.93
C ARG A 96 -14.23 -2.15 -38.14
N GLN A 97 -13.21 -1.61 -38.81
CA GLN A 97 -12.17 -0.80 -38.17
C GLN A 97 -12.74 0.47 -37.53
N LEU A 98 -13.58 1.21 -38.27
CA LEU A 98 -14.20 2.45 -37.76
C LEU A 98 -15.13 2.18 -36.57
N VAL A 99 -15.91 1.09 -36.63
CA VAL A 99 -16.74 0.63 -35.50
C VAL A 99 -15.87 0.27 -34.30
N SER A 100 -14.78 -0.48 -34.49
CA SER A 100 -13.88 -0.81 -33.38
C SER A 100 -13.23 0.44 -32.77
N ASN A 101 -12.88 1.43 -33.60
CA ASN A 101 -12.24 2.65 -33.13
C ASN A 101 -13.23 3.50 -32.31
N TYR A 102 -14.48 3.61 -32.79
CA TYR A 102 -15.57 4.23 -32.04
C TYR A 102 -15.80 3.55 -30.69
N GLN A 103 -15.91 2.21 -30.67
CA GLN A 103 -16.13 1.46 -29.44
C GLN A 103 -14.98 1.63 -28.43
N LEU A 104 -13.73 1.66 -28.89
CA LEU A 104 -12.59 1.92 -28.03
C LEU A 104 -12.60 3.34 -27.44
N ALA A 105 -12.90 4.35 -28.26
CA ALA A 105 -12.98 5.74 -27.81
C ALA A 105 -14.15 5.94 -26.83
N ASP A 106 -15.30 5.32 -27.10
CA ASP A 106 -16.48 5.34 -26.25
C ASP A 106 -16.19 4.66 -24.90
N HIS A 107 -15.63 3.44 -24.92
CA HIS A 107 -15.21 2.74 -23.71
C HIS A 107 -14.23 3.56 -22.87
N THR A 108 -13.21 4.16 -23.49
CA THR A 108 -12.20 4.97 -22.80
C THR A 108 -12.84 6.19 -22.13
N TYR A 109 -13.70 6.92 -22.86
CA TYR A 109 -14.39 8.08 -22.32
C TYR A 109 -15.33 7.69 -21.16
N CYS A 110 -16.18 6.68 -21.35
CA CYS A 110 -17.20 6.28 -20.38
C CYS A 110 -16.57 5.66 -19.13
N SER A 111 -15.59 4.76 -19.28
CA SER A 111 -14.86 4.18 -18.15
C SER A 111 -14.11 5.23 -17.33
N TYR A 112 -13.47 6.21 -17.99
CA TYR A 112 -12.80 7.30 -17.29
C TYR A 112 -13.80 8.21 -16.56
N ARG A 113 -14.90 8.59 -17.20
CA ARG A 113 -15.94 9.43 -16.60
C ARG A 113 -16.51 8.79 -15.34
N ASP A 114 -16.92 7.53 -15.43
CA ASP A 114 -17.56 6.79 -14.34
C ASP A 114 -16.54 6.44 -13.25
N GLY A 115 -15.31 6.08 -13.64
CA GLY A 115 -14.21 5.78 -12.72
C GLY A 115 -13.65 7.00 -11.97
N SER A 116 -13.82 8.22 -12.50
CA SER A 116 -13.28 9.45 -11.91
C SER A 116 -14.31 10.32 -11.18
N GLN A 117 -15.55 9.86 -11.03
CA GLN A 117 -16.62 10.62 -10.36
C GLN A 117 -16.37 10.85 -8.85
N TYR A 118 -15.53 10.00 -8.23
CA TYR A 118 -15.11 10.11 -6.82
C TYR A 118 -13.61 10.38 -6.73
N PRO A 119 -13.14 11.12 -5.71
CA PRO A 119 -11.70 11.35 -5.51
C PRO A 119 -10.96 10.04 -5.20
N THR A 120 -9.66 10.00 -5.47
CA THR A 120 -8.80 8.83 -5.18
C THR A 120 -8.78 8.46 -3.69
N GLY A 121 -8.93 9.44 -2.80
CA GLY A 121 -9.00 9.22 -1.35
C GLY A 121 -10.35 8.70 -0.82
N SER A 122 -11.36 8.52 -1.67
CA SER A 122 -12.69 8.05 -1.27
C SER A 122 -13.30 7.16 -2.35
N ARG A 123 -13.15 5.85 -2.22
CA ARG A 123 -13.58 4.87 -3.24
C ARG A 123 -14.63 3.91 -2.70
N PRO A 124 -15.60 3.46 -3.52
CA PRO A 124 -16.45 2.33 -3.20
C PRO A 124 -15.63 1.12 -2.73
N MET A 125 -16.08 0.43 -1.68
CA MET A 125 -15.42 -0.80 -1.26
C MET A 125 -15.57 -1.92 -2.30
N SER A 126 -16.63 -1.90 -3.12
CA SER A 126 -16.84 -2.86 -4.20
C SER A 126 -15.71 -2.85 -5.24
N GLU A 127 -15.02 -1.73 -5.41
CA GLU A 127 -13.86 -1.60 -6.31
C GLU A 127 -12.55 -2.08 -5.65
N ASN A 128 -12.56 -2.37 -4.34
CA ASN A 128 -11.40 -2.67 -3.51
C ASN A 128 -11.69 -3.87 -2.58
N ALA A 129 -12.36 -4.90 -3.10
CA ALA A 129 -12.84 -6.03 -2.30
C ALA A 129 -11.71 -6.79 -1.59
N ASP A 130 -10.53 -6.85 -2.22
CA ASP A 130 -9.29 -7.42 -1.66
C ASP A 130 -8.83 -6.68 -0.40
N GLN A 131 -9.13 -5.39 -0.29
CA GLN A 131 -8.75 -4.55 0.82
C GLN A 131 -9.79 -4.50 1.96
N ASN A 132 -10.89 -5.24 1.85
CA ASN A 132 -11.97 -5.20 2.82
C ASN A 132 -11.55 -5.77 4.20
N THR A 133 -10.73 -6.81 4.22
CA THR A 133 -10.28 -7.51 5.42
C THR A 133 -8.75 -7.56 5.49
N PRO A 134 -8.06 -6.41 5.65
CA PRO A 134 -6.59 -6.35 5.58
C PRO A 134 -5.91 -7.08 6.75
N ASN A 135 -6.65 -7.28 7.85
CA ASN A 135 -6.20 -7.94 9.08
C ASN A 135 -6.69 -9.39 9.18
N ALA A 136 -7.36 -9.92 8.15
CA ALA A 136 -7.70 -11.34 8.13
C ALA A 136 -6.42 -12.18 8.05
N PRO A 137 -6.34 -13.31 8.78
CA PRO A 137 -5.21 -14.21 8.66
C PRO A 137 -5.04 -14.71 7.23
N VAL A 138 -3.79 -14.79 6.77
CA VAL A 138 -3.47 -15.47 5.51
C VAL A 138 -3.49 -16.96 5.79
N THR A 139 -4.38 -17.68 5.11
CA THR A 139 -4.49 -19.14 5.21
C THR A 139 -4.09 -19.79 3.91
N GLU A 140 -3.20 -20.76 3.97
CA GLU A 140 -2.76 -21.53 2.80
C GLU A 140 -2.97 -23.02 3.03
N MET A 141 -3.18 -23.75 1.94
CA MET A 141 -3.21 -25.21 1.96
C MET A 141 -2.35 -25.72 0.81
N ASN A 142 -1.22 -26.33 1.15
CA ASN A 142 -0.21 -26.76 0.19
C ASN A 142 0.24 -28.20 0.48
N PRO A 143 0.65 -28.99 -0.53
CA PRO A 143 1.29 -30.28 -0.30
C PRO A 143 2.49 -30.17 0.65
N MET A 144 2.66 -31.16 1.53
CA MET A 144 3.76 -31.19 2.48
C MET A 144 5.11 -31.12 1.75
N ARG A 145 5.89 -30.07 2.03
CA ARG A 145 7.24 -29.94 1.47
C ARG A 145 8.24 -30.75 2.31
N LEU A 146 9.00 -31.62 1.66
CA LEU A 146 9.95 -32.51 2.33
C LEU A 146 11.27 -31.79 2.65
N GLN A 147 11.88 -32.16 3.78
CA GLN A 147 13.23 -31.75 4.11
C GLN A 147 14.22 -32.38 3.12
N GLY A 148 14.93 -31.56 2.36
CA GLY A 148 15.82 -32.01 1.26
C GLY A 148 15.24 -31.81 -0.15
N GLY A 149 14.00 -31.31 -0.26
CA GLY A 149 13.36 -31.00 -1.54
C GLY A 149 12.28 -32.00 -1.93
N GLY A 150 11.43 -31.59 -2.88
CA GLY A 150 10.24 -32.35 -3.28
C GLY A 150 9.04 -32.10 -2.35
N ALA A 151 7.93 -32.75 -2.68
CA ALA A 151 6.67 -32.64 -1.94
C ALA A 151 5.98 -34.00 -1.84
N ASP A 152 5.36 -34.25 -0.69
CA ASP A 152 4.44 -35.37 -0.49
C ASP A 152 3.01 -34.87 -0.67
N ARG A 153 2.35 -35.33 -1.75
CA ARG A 153 0.98 -34.94 -2.08
C ARG A 153 -0.08 -35.70 -1.28
N SER A 154 0.29 -36.75 -0.55
CA SER A 154 -0.63 -37.48 0.33
C SER A 154 -0.97 -36.70 1.60
N VAL A 155 -0.18 -35.68 1.93
CA VAL A 155 -0.38 -34.79 3.07
C VAL A 155 -0.53 -33.36 2.56
N GLN A 156 -1.62 -32.71 2.94
CA GLN A 156 -1.83 -31.28 2.78
C GLN A 156 -1.49 -30.60 4.10
N LEU A 157 -0.61 -29.61 4.05
CA LEU A 157 -0.32 -28.73 5.17
C LEU A 157 -1.23 -27.51 5.08
N GLN A 158 -2.12 -27.37 6.05
CA GLN A 158 -2.88 -26.15 6.28
C GLN A 158 -2.04 -25.24 7.17
N THR A 159 -1.85 -23.99 6.77
CA THR A 159 -1.10 -23.00 7.52
C THR A 159 -1.91 -21.72 7.68
N SER A 160 -1.66 -21.00 8.77
CA SER A 160 -2.18 -19.65 8.94
C SER A 160 -1.10 -18.73 9.48
N GLN A 161 -1.12 -17.46 9.04
CA GLN A 161 -0.39 -16.38 9.69
C GLN A 161 -1.31 -15.18 9.90
N SER A 162 -1.30 -14.62 11.11
CA SER A 162 -2.22 -13.53 11.46
C SER A 162 -1.89 -12.19 10.77
N ARG A 163 -0.64 -12.00 10.31
CA ARG A 163 -0.19 -10.76 9.63
C ARG A 163 1.10 -10.97 8.83
N VAL A 164 1.25 -10.25 7.73
CA VAL A 164 2.46 -10.21 6.88
C VAL A 164 3.40 -9.06 7.27
N TYR A 165 2.84 -7.93 7.69
CA TYR A 165 3.57 -6.73 8.08
C TYR A 165 3.45 -6.54 9.58
N MET A 166 4.51 -6.06 10.24
CA MET A 166 4.51 -5.93 11.69
C MET A 166 5.23 -4.65 12.15
N ALA A 167 4.51 -3.84 12.94
CA ALA A 167 5.06 -2.67 13.60
C ALA A 167 5.78 -3.06 14.91
N ALA A 168 6.54 -2.13 15.48
CA ALA A 168 7.44 -2.36 16.61
C ALA A 168 6.83 -3.13 17.80
N SER A 169 5.58 -2.84 18.17
CA SER A 169 4.92 -3.41 19.35
C SER A 169 3.97 -4.57 19.04
N GLU A 170 3.98 -5.06 17.80
CA GLU A 170 3.06 -6.10 17.36
C GLU A 170 3.67 -7.50 17.50
N ALA A 171 2.78 -8.49 17.51
CA ALA A 171 3.12 -9.90 17.47
C ALA A 171 2.34 -10.58 16.34
N VAL A 172 2.87 -11.69 15.85
CA VAL A 172 2.25 -12.53 14.82
C VAL A 172 2.02 -13.92 15.37
N ALA A 173 0.82 -14.44 15.13
CA ALA A 173 0.47 -15.82 15.38
C ALA A 173 0.63 -16.64 14.10
N PHE A 174 1.22 -17.82 14.22
CA PHE A 174 1.33 -18.81 13.18
C PHE A 174 0.58 -20.07 13.60
N SER A 175 -0.05 -20.77 12.67
CA SER A 175 -0.55 -22.11 12.90
C SER A 175 -0.21 -23.05 11.75
N LEU A 176 -0.09 -24.35 12.06
CA LEU A 176 0.04 -25.41 11.07
C LEU A 176 -0.69 -26.68 11.50
N ARG A 177 -1.32 -27.34 10.53
CA ARG A 177 -2.04 -28.60 10.69
C ARG A 177 -1.76 -29.48 9.47
N ALA A 178 -1.58 -30.78 9.69
CA ALA A 178 -1.51 -31.75 8.59
C ALA A 178 -2.86 -32.43 8.41
N VAL A 179 -3.34 -32.48 7.16
CA VAL A 179 -4.52 -33.24 6.77
C VAL A 179 -4.21 -34.12 5.56
N ASP A 180 -5.00 -35.15 5.32
CA ASP A 180 -4.91 -35.96 4.10
C ASP A 180 -5.83 -35.45 2.98
N ALA A 181 -5.89 -36.20 1.88
CA ALA A 181 -6.76 -35.91 0.75
C ALA A 181 -8.26 -35.97 1.08
N ALA A 182 -8.65 -36.66 2.15
CA ALA A 182 -10.03 -36.72 2.65
C ALA A 182 -10.33 -35.62 3.69
N GLY A 183 -9.36 -34.75 3.98
CA GLY A 183 -9.46 -33.71 5.01
C GLY A 183 -9.31 -34.24 6.45
N GLN A 184 -8.91 -35.49 6.64
CA GLN A 184 -8.70 -36.06 7.97
C GLN A 184 -7.36 -35.61 8.53
N VAL A 185 -7.36 -35.20 9.80
CA VAL A 185 -6.17 -34.76 10.52
C VAL A 185 -5.15 -35.89 10.61
N ARG A 186 -3.88 -35.56 10.35
CA ARG A 186 -2.75 -36.46 10.52
C ARG A 186 -1.90 -36.04 11.71
N PRO A 187 -1.41 -36.98 12.54
CA PRO A 187 -0.50 -36.65 13.62
C PRO A 187 0.71 -35.90 13.09
N LEU A 188 0.89 -34.68 13.60
CA LEU A 188 2.01 -33.81 13.29
C LEU A 188 2.81 -33.61 14.57
N VAL A 189 4.13 -33.70 14.46
CA VAL A 189 5.05 -33.41 15.58
C VAL A 189 6.00 -32.31 15.17
N ILE A 190 5.96 -31.18 15.87
CA ILE A 190 6.93 -30.11 15.69
C ILE A 190 8.27 -30.55 16.28
N THR A 191 9.32 -30.57 15.46
CA THR A 191 10.66 -30.97 15.91
C THR A 191 11.54 -29.77 16.20
N ARG A 192 11.34 -28.65 15.50
CA ARG A 192 12.06 -27.40 15.73
C ARG A 192 11.33 -26.22 15.10
N ALA A 193 11.23 -25.09 15.79
CA ALA A 193 10.76 -23.84 15.21
C ALA A 193 11.68 -22.68 15.62
N VAL A 194 12.21 -21.95 14.63
CA VAL A 194 13.17 -20.86 14.85
C VAL A 194 12.82 -19.67 13.97
N ALA A 195 12.76 -18.47 14.56
CA ALA A 195 12.72 -17.21 13.85
C ALA A 195 14.11 -16.56 13.76
N GLN A 196 14.41 -16.00 12.59
CA GLN A 196 15.65 -15.30 12.32
C GLN A 196 15.41 -14.20 11.27
N GLY A 197 16.06 -13.04 11.44
CA GLY A 197 16.04 -11.99 10.42
C GLY A 197 16.83 -12.41 9.18
N ILE A 198 16.24 -12.29 7.99
CA ILE A 198 16.91 -12.55 6.72
C ILE A 198 17.95 -11.46 6.47
N THR A 199 19.18 -11.88 6.22
CA THR A 199 20.33 -10.99 5.99
C THR A 199 21.05 -11.42 4.72
N TYR A 200 21.42 -10.46 3.86
CA TYR A 200 22.14 -10.73 2.63
C TYR A 200 23.65 -10.90 2.87
N LYS A 201 24.36 -11.52 1.92
CA LYS A 201 25.79 -11.83 2.02
C LYS A 201 26.61 -10.60 2.47
N GLY A 202 27.45 -10.78 3.48
CA GLY A 202 28.33 -9.74 4.03
C GLY A 202 27.76 -9.00 5.25
N THR A 203 26.51 -9.26 5.63
CA THR A 203 25.92 -8.68 6.86
C THR A 203 26.00 -9.65 8.04
N ARG A 204 26.03 -9.12 9.26
CA ARG A 204 26.12 -9.90 10.50
C ARG A 204 24.86 -10.76 10.66
N GLN A 205 25.05 -12.05 11.00
CA GLN A 205 23.93 -12.92 11.32
C GLN A 205 23.09 -12.36 12.46
N THR A 206 21.77 -12.44 12.31
CA THR A 206 20.81 -12.05 13.33
C THR A 206 20.65 -13.16 14.37
N PRO A 207 20.26 -12.82 15.61
CA PRO A 207 19.96 -13.82 16.64
C PRO A 207 18.87 -14.80 16.16
N GLN A 208 19.03 -16.06 16.54
CA GLN A 208 17.98 -17.07 16.37
C GLN A 208 17.09 -17.08 17.61
N VAL A 209 15.78 -17.04 17.41
CA VAL A 209 14.77 -17.08 18.47
C VAL A 209 13.98 -18.39 18.34
N SER A 210 14.01 -19.23 19.36
CA SER A 210 13.16 -20.43 19.40
C SER A 210 11.71 -20.02 19.62
N ILE A 211 10.78 -20.61 18.85
CA ILE A 211 9.34 -20.39 19.01
C ILE A 211 8.71 -21.69 19.49
N ALA A 212 7.95 -21.63 20.56
CA ALA A 212 7.15 -22.77 21.01
C ALA A 212 5.89 -22.86 20.15
N PHE A 213 5.61 -24.06 19.64
CA PHE A 213 4.36 -24.40 18.99
C PHE A 213 3.62 -25.42 19.86
N ALA A 214 2.36 -25.17 20.18
CA ALA A 214 1.53 -26.02 21.02
C ALA A 214 0.12 -26.18 20.43
N ASP A 215 -0.53 -27.29 20.78
CA ASP A 215 -1.93 -27.63 20.49
C ASP A 215 -2.61 -27.86 21.85
N ASP A 216 -2.74 -26.78 22.62
CA ASP A 216 -3.13 -26.77 24.03
C ASP A 216 -4.34 -25.88 24.34
N GLY A 217 -4.95 -25.26 23.31
CA GLY A 217 -6.05 -24.31 23.45
C GLY A 217 -5.64 -22.98 24.08
N GLY A 218 -4.34 -22.71 24.16
CA GLY A 218 -3.76 -21.50 24.74
C GLY A 218 -3.22 -20.52 23.68
N GLY A 219 -3.28 -19.23 24.00
CA GLY A 219 -2.61 -18.20 23.22
C GLY A 219 -3.12 -18.10 21.77
N ALA A 220 -2.29 -18.56 20.82
CA ALA A 220 -2.60 -18.54 19.38
C ALA A 220 -3.38 -19.79 18.91
N ASP A 221 -3.57 -20.78 19.77
CA ASP A 221 -4.38 -21.96 19.50
C ASP A 221 -5.77 -21.81 20.17
N PRO A 222 -6.85 -21.64 19.39
CA PRO A 222 -8.19 -21.48 19.95
C PRO A 222 -8.85 -22.80 20.37
N VAL A 223 -8.39 -23.97 19.90
CA VAL A 223 -9.08 -25.25 20.12
C VAL A 223 -8.06 -26.33 20.51
N PRO A 224 -8.06 -26.80 21.77
CA PRO A 224 -7.08 -27.77 22.24
C PRO A 224 -7.27 -29.16 21.59
N ASN A 225 -6.15 -29.80 21.26
CA ASN A 225 -6.04 -31.17 20.74
C ASN A 225 -6.77 -31.40 19.41
N ASP A 226 -6.85 -30.40 18.54
CA ASP A 226 -7.45 -30.53 17.21
C ASP A 226 -6.43 -30.88 16.10
N GLY A 227 -5.15 -30.99 16.48
CA GLY A 227 -4.01 -31.24 15.61
C GLY A 227 -3.44 -30.00 14.93
N ALA A 228 -3.94 -28.79 15.24
CA ALA A 228 -3.39 -27.53 14.79
C ALA A 228 -2.41 -26.97 15.85
N PHE A 229 -1.13 -26.96 15.51
CA PHE A 229 -0.11 -26.39 16.38
C PHE A 229 0.01 -24.90 16.10
N ALA A 230 -0.01 -24.07 17.15
CA ALA A 230 0.14 -22.63 17.03
C ALA A 230 1.33 -22.09 17.83
N GLY A 231 1.95 -21.03 17.32
CA GLY A 231 3.08 -20.35 17.95
C GLY A 231 3.04 -18.84 17.72
N VAL A 232 3.66 -18.07 18.60
CA VAL A 232 3.67 -16.59 18.56
C VAL A 232 5.09 -16.06 18.45
N LEU A 233 5.31 -15.12 17.53
CA LEU A 233 6.51 -14.31 17.47
C LEU A 233 6.19 -12.85 17.84
N ALA A 234 6.88 -12.34 18.85
CA ALA A 234 6.83 -10.93 19.26
C ALA A 234 8.24 -10.34 19.26
N PRO A 235 8.75 -9.78 18.14
CA PRO A 235 10.17 -9.44 18.02
C PRO A 235 10.69 -8.48 19.09
N ALA A 236 9.89 -7.49 19.49
CA ALA A 236 10.24 -6.53 20.55
C ALA A 236 10.56 -7.18 21.90
N GLN A 237 10.11 -8.42 22.15
CA GLN A 237 10.36 -9.17 23.38
C GLN A 237 11.53 -10.16 23.24
N THR A 238 12.30 -10.07 22.14
CA THR A 238 13.33 -11.05 21.78
C THR A 238 14.62 -10.36 21.34
N GLY A 239 15.64 -11.14 20.98
CA GLY A 239 16.86 -10.63 20.34
C GLY A 239 16.63 -9.96 18.97
N LEU A 240 15.42 -10.02 18.41
CA LEU A 240 15.06 -9.39 17.14
C LEU A 240 14.43 -8.00 17.29
N ALA A 241 14.37 -7.44 18.51
CA ALA A 241 13.66 -6.18 18.78
C ALA A 241 14.08 -5.01 17.87
N GLY A 242 15.39 -4.89 17.59
CA GLY A 242 15.94 -3.85 16.72
C GLY A 242 16.16 -4.28 15.26
N PHE A 243 15.75 -5.48 14.87
CA PHE A 243 15.86 -5.92 13.49
C PHE A 243 14.87 -5.17 12.60
N LYS A 244 15.26 -4.84 11.38
CA LYS A 244 14.41 -4.19 10.37
C LYS A 244 14.53 -4.99 9.08
N GLY A 245 13.40 -5.42 8.53
CA GLY A 245 13.34 -6.27 7.33
C GLY A 245 12.54 -7.54 7.56
N THR A 246 12.74 -8.54 6.69
CA THR A 246 12.00 -9.80 6.74
C THR A 246 12.54 -10.73 7.83
N ILE A 247 11.68 -11.11 8.78
CA ILE A 247 11.92 -12.18 9.74
C ILE A 247 11.30 -13.45 9.18
N ARG A 248 12.11 -14.52 9.06
CA ARG A 248 11.65 -15.84 8.67
C ARG A 248 11.54 -16.75 9.88
N THR A 249 10.35 -17.28 10.12
CA THR A 249 10.09 -18.37 11.05
C THR A 249 10.09 -19.69 10.29
N GLN A 250 11.12 -20.51 10.49
CA GLN A 250 11.18 -21.85 9.91
C GLN A 250 10.71 -22.88 10.93
N VAL A 251 9.74 -23.71 10.54
CA VAL A 251 9.19 -24.79 11.35
C VAL A 251 9.50 -26.12 10.67
N SER A 252 10.27 -26.95 11.34
CA SER A 252 10.53 -28.34 10.99
C SER A 252 9.59 -29.24 11.79
N TYR A 253 9.00 -30.21 11.11
CA TYR A 253 7.99 -31.11 11.67
C TYR A 253 8.09 -32.51 11.06
N ASN A 254 7.46 -33.49 11.69
CA ASN A 254 7.32 -34.85 11.19
C ASN A 254 5.84 -35.21 11.04
N VAL A 255 5.48 -35.84 9.92
CA VAL A 255 4.16 -36.43 9.68
C VAL A 255 4.37 -37.79 9.04
N ASN A 256 3.77 -38.84 9.60
CA ASN A 256 3.88 -40.22 9.11
C ASN A 256 5.33 -40.69 8.86
N GLY A 257 6.27 -40.29 9.73
CA GLY A 257 7.68 -40.66 9.63
C GLY A 257 8.48 -39.85 8.59
N LYS A 258 7.86 -38.91 7.87
CA LYS A 258 8.54 -38.03 6.92
C LYS A 258 8.80 -36.66 7.54
N ASN A 259 9.99 -36.13 7.31
CA ASN A 259 10.37 -34.79 7.79
C ASN A 259 9.94 -33.72 6.79
N GLY A 260 9.22 -32.71 7.28
CA GLY A 260 8.76 -31.57 6.51
C GLY A 260 9.33 -30.25 7.04
N VAL A 261 9.24 -29.22 6.21
CA VAL A 261 9.63 -27.86 6.59
C VAL A 261 8.73 -26.81 5.95
N VAL A 262 8.22 -25.91 6.77
CA VAL A 262 7.48 -24.72 6.34
C VAL A 262 8.19 -23.46 6.84
N ALA A 263 8.01 -22.37 6.12
CA ALA A 263 8.53 -21.07 6.49
C ALA A 263 7.41 -20.04 6.45
N PHE A 264 7.40 -19.15 7.44
CA PHE A 264 6.55 -17.97 7.49
C PHE A 264 7.43 -16.75 7.43
N ASP A 265 7.09 -15.77 6.60
CA ASP A 265 7.84 -14.53 6.44
C ASP A 265 7.00 -13.35 6.91
N VAL A 266 7.59 -12.51 7.75
CA VAL A 266 6.97 -11.28 8.24
C VAL A 266 7.91 -10.10 8.05
N ILE A 267 7.41 -9.03 7.45
CA ILE A 267 8.16 -7.79 7.24
C ILE A 267 8.02 -6.93 8.49
N TYR A 268 9.11 -6.78 9.23
CA TYR A 268 9.13 -6.10 10.53
C TYR A 268 9.80 -4.72 10.44
N THR A 269 9.14 -3.73 11.03
CA THR A 269 9.64 -2.36 11.16
C THR A 269 9.69 -1.98 12.64
N PRO A 270 10.89 -1.89 13.24
CA PRO A 270 11.04 -1.67 14.69
C PRO A 270 10.84 -0.20 15.10
N GLU A 271 10.78 0.69 14.11
CA GLU A 271 10.64 2.13 14.29
C GLU A 271 9.20 2.56 14.04
N LEU A 272 8.62 3.33 14.96
CA LEU A 272 7.30 3.94 14.78
C LEU A 272 7.50 5.37 14.24
N PRO A 273 7.15 5.65 12.97
CA PRO A 273 7.35 6.95 12.34
C PRO A 273 6.41 8.01 12.90
N ALA A 274 5.23 7.58 13.34
CA ALA A 274 4.23 8.37 14.03
C ALA A 274 3.40 7.47 14.95
N VAL A 275 2.71 8.07 15.91
CA VAL A 275 1.77 7.37 16.80
C VAL A 275 0.44 8.12 16.83
N TRP A 276 -0.68 7.38 16.87
CA TRP A 276 -2.00 8.00 17.00
C TRP A 276 -2.14 8.70 18.36
N THR A 277 -2.79 9.85 18.37
CA THR A 277 -3.03 10.66 19.57
C THR A 277 -4.44 11.23 19.57
N GLY A 278 -4.87 11.71 20.74
CA GLY A 278 -6.15 12.41 20.88
C GLY A 278 -7.39 11.54 20.61
N GLN A 279 -8.53 12.23 20.56
CA GLN A 279 -9.81 11.63 20.16
C GLN A 279 -10.05 11.88 18.69
N ILE A 280 -10.62 10.88 18.00
CA ILE A 280 -11.08 11.04 16.63
C ILE A 280 -12.34 11.89 16.65
N ARG A 281 -12.43 12.82 15.70
CA ARG A 281 -13.61 13.67 15.51
C ARG A 281 -14.10 13.57 14.08
N GLU A 282 -15.35 13.95 13.88
CA GLU A 282 -15.94 14.09 12.55
C GLU A 282 -16.40 15.53 12.30
N ALA A 283 -16.50 15.91 11.03
CA ALA A 283 -17.21 17.10 10.58
C ALA A 283 -17.85 16.85 9.21
N VAL A 284 -18.92 17.59 8.90
CA VAL A 284 -19.45 17.64 7.53
C VAL A 284 -18.95 18.93 6.89
N GLU A 285 -18.07 18.80 5.90
CA GLU A 285 -17.41 19.92 5.23
C GLU A 285 -17.57 19.77 3.71
N ASN A 286 -17.96 20.86 3.03
CA ASN A 286 -18.15 20.87 1.58
C ASN A 286 -19.04 19.73 1.06
N GLY A 287 -20.07 19.36 1.84
CA GLY A 287 -20.99 18.28 1.51
C GLY A 287 -20.40 16.87 1.59
N SER A 288 -19.26 16.68 2.25
CA SER A 288 -18.64 15.38 2.53
C SER A 288 -18.49 15.16 4.04
N LEU A 289 -18.38 13.91 4.48
CA LEU A 289 -18.13 13.57 5.89
C LEU A 289 -16.62 13.31 6.08
N ASP A 290 -15.99 14.11 6.92
CA ASP A 290 -14.56 14.02 7.21
C ASP A 290 -14.30 13.41 8.59
N PHE A 291 -13.45 12.39 8.64
CA PHE A 291 -12.88 11.86 9.89
C PHE A 291 -11.48 12.43 10.09
N TYR A 292 -11.25 13.06 11.25
CA TYR A 292 -9.97 13.64 11.61
C TYR A 292 -9.30 12.79 12.68
N LEU A 293 -8.14 12.25 12.33
CA LEU A 293 -7.29 11.45 13.19
C LEU A 293 -6.06 12.26 13.54
N LYS A 294 -5.70 12.34 14.82
CA LYS A 294 -4.49 13.04 15.23
C LYS A 294 -3.35 12.06 15.36
N ALA A 295 -2.16 12.49 14.94
CA ALA A 295 -0.94 11.71 15.09
C ALA A 295 0.20 12.61 15.55
N GLU A 296 1.05 12.06 16.41
CA GLU A 296 2.34 12.64 16.75
C GLU A 296 3.39 12.07 15.79
N VAL A 297 3.82 12.88 14.82
CA VAL A 297 4.76 12.51 13.77
C VAL A 297 6.19 12.69 14.28
N ARG A 298 6.95 11.60 14.31
CA ARG A 298 8.36 11.61 14.75
C ARG A 298 9.31 11.74 13.58
N MET A 299 8.95 11.15 12.44
CA MET A 299 9.73 11.20 11.20
C MET A 299 8.93 11.92 10.12
N PRO A 300 9.38 13.07 9.61
CA PRO A 300 8.68 13.75 8.51
C PRO A 300 8.76 12.94 7.23
N GLY A 301 7.78 13.12 6.34
CA GLY A 301 7.75 12.49 5.03
C GLY A 301 6.34 12.19 4.55
N ARG A 302 6.22 11.40 3.47
CA ARG A 302 4.92 11.05 2.88
C ARG A 302 4.26 9.91 3.64
N TYR A 303 3.12 10.19 4.24
CA TYR A 303 2.31 9.20 4.94
C TYR A 303 1.16 8.74 4.07
N ILE A 304 0.95 7.43 4.06
CA ILE A 304 -0.24 6.81 3.49
C ILE A 304 -1.02 6.20 4.65
N VAL A 305 -2.28 6.60 4.77
CA VAL A 305 -3.20 6.11 5.79
C VAL A 305 -4.48 5.68 5.11
N SER A 306 -4.94 4.47 5.41
CA SER A 306 -6.18 3.96 4.86
C SER A 306 -7.10 3.48 5.98
N GLY A 307 -8.40 3.72 5.82
CA GLY A 307 -9.43 3.26 6.73
C GLY A 307 -10.61 2.71 5.95
N ARG A 308 -11.25 1.68 6.48
CA ARG A 308 -12.47 1.11 5.90
C ARG A 308 -13.67 1.70 6.59
N VAL A 309 -14.73 1.92 5.83
CA VAL A 309 -16.00 2.39 6.37
C VAL A 309 -17.07 1.37 6.08
N ASP A 310 -17.79 0.97 7.12
CA ASP A 310 -19.00 0.17 7.01
C ASP A 310 -20.24 1.02 7.26
N ASP A 311 -21.36 0.61 6.66
CA ASP A 311 -22.68 1.16 6.97
C ASP A 311 -23.28 0.54 8.25
N THR A 312 -24.45 1.04 8.70
CA THR A 312 -25.12 0.47 9.89
C THR A 312 -25.57 -0.98 9.74
N ARG A 313 -25.65 -1.49 8.51
CA ARG A 313 -26.02 -2.88 8.22
C ARG A 313 -24.79 -3.79 8.29
N GLY A 314 -23.62 -3.25 8.64
CA GLY A 314 -22.35 -3.98 8.67
C GLY A 314 -21.79 -4.26 7.28
N ARG A 315 -22.28 -3.56 6.25
CA ARG A 315 -21.79 -3.74 4.87
C ARG A 315 -20.58 -2.85 4.64
N PRO A 316 -19.48 -3.39 4.09
CA PRO A 316 -18.37 -2.58 3.64
C PRO A 316 -18.83 -1.58 2.59
N PHE A 317 -18.61 -0.30 2.87
CA PHE A 317 -19.17 0.81 2.11
C PHE A 317 -18.10 1.52 1.29
N ALA A 318 -17.02 1.97 1.94
CA ALA A 318 -15.95 2.70 1.26
C ALA A 318 -14.56 2.42 1.83
N LEU A 319 -13.56 2.59 0.98
CA LEU A 319 -12.16 2.69 1.36
C LEU A 319 -11.75 4.17 1.32
N LEU A 320 -11.27 4.69 2.44
CA LEU A 320 -10.77 6.04 2.58
C LEU A 320 -9.25 6.03 2.63
N THR A 321 -8.60 6.93 1.91
CA THR A 321 -7.14 7.03 1.88
C THR A 321 -6.68 8.47 1.97
N PHE A 322 -5.73 8.71 2.87
CA PHE A 322 -4.94 9.92 2.99
C PHE A 322 -3.54 9.63 2.43
N ASN A 323 -3.01 10.54 1.61
CA ASN A 323 -1.67 10.46 1.05
C ASN A 323 -1.07 11.86 0.97
N ASP A 324 -0.29 12.25 1.98
CA ASP A 324 0.33 13.58 2.01
C ASP A 324 1.63 13.59 2.81
N VAL A 325 2.41 14.66 2.65
CA VAL A 325 3.64 14.92 3.39
C VAL A 325 3.31 15.55 4.73
N LEU A 326 3.76 14.93 5.82
CA LEU A 326 3.62 15.43 7.18
C LEU A 326 4.96 15.92 7.72
N GLY A 327 4.93 17.04 8.43
CA GLY A 327 6.05 17.55 9.23
C GLY A 327 6.15 16.85 10.60
N PRO A 328 7.25 17.04 11.34
CA PRO A 328 7.36 16.50 12.69
C PRO A 328 6.38 17.20 13.66
N GLY A 329 5.97 16.50 14.71
CA GLY A 329 5.08 17.00 15.75
C GLY A 329 3.60 16.61 15.55
N PRO A 330 2.68 17.33 16.20
CA PRO A 330 1.25 17.03 16.12
C PRO A 330 0.70 17.38 14.74
N ASN A 331 0.10 16.40 14.08
CA ASN A 331 -0.58 16.56 12.80
C ASN A 331 -2.01 16.02 12.90
N GLU A 332 -2.88 16.51 12.02
CA GLU A 332 -4.25 16.01 11.86
C GLU A 332 -4.41 15.48 10.43
N LEU A 333 -4.80 14.20 10.33
CA LEU A 333 -4.99 13.48 9.09
C LEU A 333 -6.48 13.41 8.80
N ARG A 334 -6.87 13.78 7.58
CA ARG A 334 -8.26 13.82 7.15
C ARG A 334 -8.57 12.66 6.21
N LEU A 335 -9.45 11.76 6.65
CA LEU A 335 -10.06 10.72 5.82
C LEU A 335 -11.46 11.18 5.40
N THR A 336 -11.64 11.47 4.11
CA THR A 336 -12.88 12.06 3.57
C THR A 336 -13.78 11.00 2.95
N MET A 337 -14.99 10.83 3.51
CA MET A 337 -16.10 10.14 2.86
C MET A 337 -16.83 11.11 1.93
N PHE A 338 -16.62 10.94 0.63
CA PHE A 338 -17.12 11.88 -0.36
C PHE A 338 -18.64 11.89 -0.45
N GLY A 339 -19.23 13.09 -0.50
CA GLY A 339 -20.68 13.28 -0.51
C GLY A 339 -21.40 12.44 -1.56
N LYS A 340 -20.91 12.51 -2.81
CA LYS A 340 -21.56 11.82 -3.94
C LYS A 340 -21.57 10.31 -3.75
N LEU A 341 -20.49 9.75 -3.20
CA LEU A 341 -20.41 8.32 -2.89
C LEU A 341 -21.49 7.90 -1.89
N MET A 342 -21.76 8.74 -0.88
CA MET A 342 -22.85 8.50 0.07
C MET A 342 -24.24 8.58 -0.57
N ARG A 343 -24.44 9.52 -1.51
CA ARG A 343 -25.70 9.69 -2.25
C ARG A 343 -25.95 8.53 -3.22
N ASP A 344 -24.95 8.19 -4.03
CA ASP A 344 -25.06 7.19 -5.10
C ASP A 344 -25.31 5.77 -4.56
N GLN A 345 -24.77 5.45 -3.37
CA GLN A 345 -24.93 4.14 -2.73
C GLN A 345 -25.99 4.10 -1.63
N ASP A 346 -26.74 5.19 -1.41
CA ASP A 346 -27.77 5.28 -0.36
C ASP A 346 -27.24 4.85 1.02
N ALA A 347 -26.25 5.61 1.52
CA ALA A 347 -25.50 5.26 2.72
C ALA A 347 -26.41 5.11 3.96
N ALA A 348 -26.35 3.94 4.61
CA ALA A 348 -27.08 3.70 5.86
C ALA A 348 -26.27 4.23 7.06
N LEU A 349 -26.69 5.38 7.59
CA LEU A 349 -26.01 6.11 8.68
C LEU A 349 -26.49 5.71 10.09
N PRO A 350 -25.63 5.75 11.13
CA PRO A 350 -24.25 6.23 11.11
C PRO A 350 -23.25 5.25 10.48
N LEU A 351 -22.21 5.79 9.86
CA LEU A 351 -21.09 5.04 9.31
C LEU A 351 -20.10 4.65 10.41
N THR A 352 -19.38 3.55 10.23
CA THR A 352 -18.32 3.11 11.16
C THR A 352 -16.99 3.06 10.44
N LEU A 353 -16.04 3.90 10.86
CA LEU A 353 -14.62 3.79 10.49
C LEU A 353 -13.99 2.63 11.27
N ARG A 354 -13.34 1.73 10.57
CA ARG A 354 -12.63 0.57 11.13
C ARG A 354 -11.31 0.31 10.43
N ASP A 355 -10.47 -0.49 11.08
CA ASP A 355 -9.21 -1.01 10.53
C ASP A 355 -8.38 0.10 9.85
N VAL A 356 -7.93 1.06 10.67
CA VAL A 356 -7.09 2.17 10.20
C VAL A 356 -5.63 1.75 10.26
N ASP A 357 -5.02 1.68 9.09
CA ASP A 357 -3.62 1.34 8.88
C ASP A 357 -2.88 2.56 8.34
N GLY A 358 -1.65 2.78 8.82
CA GLY A 358 -0.83 3.92 8.39
C GLY A 358 0.64 3.58 8.29
N TYR A 359 1.34 4.19 7.35
CA TYR A 359 2.78 4.06 7.23
C TYR A 359 3.43 5.30 6.60
N LEU A 360 4.70 5.51 6.96
CA LEU A 360 5.60 6.42 6.26
C LEU A 360 6.20 5.68 5.06
N LEU A 361 5.99 6.20 3.85
CA LEU A 361 6.64 5.70 2.64
C LEU A 361 8.13 6.05 2.66
N LYS A 362 8.97 5.03 2.44
CA LYS A 362 10.42 5.15 2.33
C LYS A 362 10.83 4.78 0.92
N GLU A 363 11.07 5.81 0.12
CA GLU A 363 11.57 5.62 -1.25
C GLU A 363 12.94 4.94 -1.23
N ASN A 364 13.16 4.02 -2.18
CA ASN A 364 14.45 3.38 -2.43
C ASN A 364 15.06 2.60 -1.25
N THR A 365 14.23 2.12 -0.32
CA THR A 365 14.67 1.33 0.85
C THR A 365 13.84 0.06 0.97
N ASP A 366 14.42 -1.01 1.53
CA ASP A 366 13.70 -2.22 1.94
C ASP A 366 13.75 -2.37 3.48
N PRO A 367 12.61 -2.52 4.17
CA PRO A 367 11.25 -2.33 3.67
C PRO A 367 10.99 -0.89 3.19
N ASP A 368 10.13 -0.76 2.18
CA ASP A 368 9.70 0.50 1.55
C ASP A 368 8.76 1.34 2.44
N ARG A 369 8.53 0.89 3.68
CA ARG A 369 7.60 1.51 4.62
C ARG A 369 8.10 1.39 6.05
N ALA A 370 7.76 2.37 6.88
CA ALA A 370 7.77 2.24 8.34
C ALA A 370 6.33 2.34 8.83
N LEU A 371 5.88 1.37 9.61
CA LEU A 371 4.47 1.24 9.99
C LEU A 371 4.13 2.08 11.22
N MET A 372 2.98 2.72 11.21
CA MET A 372 2.34 3.25 12.40
C MET A 372 1.66 2.10 13.17
N PRO A 373 1.38 2.26 14.49
CA PRO A 373 0.53 1.31 15.20
C PRO A 373 -0.82 1.20 14.50
N ARG A 374 -1.36 -0.01 14.33
CA ARG A 374 -2.69 -0.18 13.72
C ARG A 374 -3.80 0.19 14.69
N LEU A 375 -4.92 0.66 14.14
CA LEU A 375 -6.18 0.75 14.87
C LEU A 375 -7.12 -0.32 14.32
N GLU A 376 -7.01 -1.53 14.86
CA GLU A 376 -7.76 -2.70 14.41
C GLU A 376 -9.22 -2.67 14.90
N GLY A 377 -10.14 -3.17 14.08
CA GLY A 377 -11.57 -3.24 14.41
C GLY A 377 -12.24 -1.86 14.39
N LYS A 378 -13.31 -1.71 15.17
CA LYS A 378 -14.12 -0.47 15.20
C LYS A 378 -13.33 0.68 15.84
N VAL A 379 -13.01 1.69 15.03
CA VAL A 379 -12.22 2.86 15.42
C VAL A 379 -13.11 4.05 15.81
N PHE A 380 -14.13 4.35 15.00
CA PHE A 380 -15.04 5.47 15.25
C PHE A 380 -16.40 5.22 14.60
N THR A 381 -17.50 5.65 15.24
CA THR A 381 -18.84 5.65 14.62
C THR A 381 -19.30 7.08 14.46
N SER A 382 -19.76 7.41 13.25
CA SER A 382 -20.22 8.73 12.91
C SER A 382 -21.48 9.13 13.67
N LYS A 383 -21.85 10.40 13.65
CA LYS A 383 -23.22 10.78 13.99
C LYS A 383 -24.16 10.39 12.86
N LYS A 384 -25.46 10.41 13.18
CA LYS A 384 -26.51 10.36 12.17
C LYS A 384 -26.58 11.70 11.48
N HIS A 385 -26.48 11.69 10.16
CA HIS A 385 -26.65 12.86 9.30
C HIS A 385 -27.76 12.56 8.29
N PRO A 386 -28.57 13.55 7.87
CA PRO A 386 -29.48 13.38 6.75
C PRO A 386 -28.68 13.23 5.44
N LEU A 387 -29.09 12.32 4.55
CA LEU A 387 -28.38 12.09 3.29
C LEU A 387 -28.44 13.31 2.37
N GLU A 388 -29.47 14.15 2.49
CA GLU A 388 -29.63 15.40 1.76
C GLU A 388 -28.60 16.46 2.17
N GLY A 389 -27.93 16.28 3.32
CA GLY A 389 -26.85 17.15 3.77
C GLY A 389 -25.53 16.93 3.03
N PHE A 390 -25.45 15.92 2.17
CA PHE A 390 -24.26 15.59 1.39
C PHE A 390 -24.40 15.99 -0.07
N SER A 391 -23.29 16.41 -0.67
CA SER A 391 -23.24 16.86 -2.05
C SER A 391 -23.43 15.70 -3.02
N ASP A 392 -24.24 15.87 -4.06
CA ASP A 392 -24.33 14.94 -5.20
C ASP A 392 -23.40 15.35 -6.37
N ALA A 393 -22.57 16.39 -6.17
CA ALA A 393 -21.65 16.84 -7.19
C ALA A 393 -20.50 15.84 -7.39
N GLU A 394 -20.18 15.54 -8.65
CA GLU A 394 -19.00 14.77 -9.00
C GLU A 394 -17.72 15.48 -8.57
N TRP A 395 -16.70 14.69 -8.25
CA TRP A 395 -15.37 15.22 -8.00
C TRP A 395 -14.82 15.96 -9.22
N GLN A 396 -14.14 17.08 -8.97
CA GLN A 396 -13.54 17.92 -9.99
C GLN A 396 -12.05 18.13 -9.67
N SER A 397 -11.22 18.00 -10.69
CA SER A 397 -9.80 18.32 -10.68
C SER A 397 -9.37 18.77 -12.07
N GLU A 398 -8.29 19.54 -12.17
CA GLU A 398 -7.72 19.94 -13.45
C GLU A 398 -7.44 18.71 -14.34
N GLU A 399 -6.87 17.67 -13.73
CA GLU A 399 -6.57 16.41 -14.40
C GLU A 399 -7.83 15.72 -14.94
N ARG A 400 -8.90 15.65 -14.14
CA ARG A 400 -10.18 15.08 -14.57
C ARG A 400 -10.75 15.85 -15.76
N THR A 401 -10.81 17.17 -15.66
CA THR A 401 -11.35 18.02 -16.71
C THR A 401 -10.54 17.89 -18.00
N ARG A 402 -9.20 17.86 -17.90
CA ARG A 402 -8.31 17.70 -19.05
C ARG A 402 -8.57 16.39 -19.79
N TYR A 403 -8.54 15.26 -19.08
CA TYR A 403 -8.72 13.95 -19.70
C TYR A 403 -10.13 13.74 -20.25
N LEU A 404 -11.18 14.21 -19.55
CA LEU A 404 -12.53 14.16 -20.10
C LEU A 404 -12.67 14.99 -21.39
N THR A 405 -12.00 16.13 -21.47
CA THR A 405 -12.01 16.98 -22.67
C THR A 405 -11.28 16.30 -23.83
N GLU A 406 -10.16 15.64 -23.55
CA GLU A 406 -9.37 14.89 -24.53
C GLU A 406 -10.15 13.67 -25.05
N PHE A 407 -10.64 12.80 -24.16
CA PHE A 407 -11.40 11.61 -24.56
C PHE A 407 -12.73 11.97 -25.24
N ALA A 408 -13.40 13.05 -24.84
CA ALA A 408 -14.58 13.54 -25.55
C ALA A 408 -14.26 14.00 -26.98
N ARG A 409 -13.06 14.58 -27.21
CA ARG A 409 -12.60 14.95 -28.55
C ARG A 409 -12.38 13.70 -29.39
N ASP A 410 -11.72 12.68 -28.86
CA ASP A 410 -11.44 11.44 -29.57
C ASP A 410 -12.74 10.69 -29.93
N LEU A 411 -13.68 10.63 -29.00
CA LEU A 411 -15.01 10.06 -29.24
C LEU A 411 -15.75 10.83 -30.35
N LYS A 412 -15.71 12.17 -30.33
CA LYS A 412 -16.32 13.00 -31.37
C LYS A 412 -15.70 12.77 -32.74
N LEU A 413 -14.37 12.63 -32.82
CA LEU A 413 -13.66 12.34 -34.07
C LEU A 413 -14.04 10.95 -34.60
N ALA A 414 -14.00 9.91 -33.76
CA ALA A 414 -14.35 8.55 -34.15
C ALA A 414 -15.82 8.43 -34.59
N SER A 415 -16.74 9.09 -33.87
CA SER A 415 -18.14 9.20 -34.25
C SER A 415 -18.31 9.89 -35.61
N GLY A 416 -17.60 11.00 -35.85
CA GLY A 416 -17.66 11.75 -37.09
C GLY A 416 -17.15 10.94 -38.29
N GLU A 417 -16.04 10.22 -38.13
CA GLU A 417 -15.49 9.35 -39.18
C GLU A 417 -16.45 8.20 -39.54
N LEU A 418 -17.05 7.56 -38.54
CA LEU A 418 -18.00 6.47 -38.77
C LEU A 418 -19.29 6.97 -39.46
N GLN A 419 -19.84 8.10 -39.02
CA GLN A 419 -21.02 8.71 -39.65
C GLN A 419 -20.74 9.21 -41.06
N ALA A 420 -19.56 9.78 -41.33
CA ALA A 420 -19.18 10.19 -42.67
C ALA A 420 -19.03 8.98 -43.62
N PHE A 421 -18.55 7.84 -43.11
CA PHE A 421 -18.40 6.61 -43.88
C PHE A 421 -19.72 5.89 -44.16
N ASP A 422 -20.67 5.92 -43.20
CA ASP A 422 -21.95 5.20 -43.28
C ASP A 422 -23.12 6.00 -42.66
N PRO A 423 -23.57 7.08 -43.32
CA PRO A 423 -24.51 8.05 -42.74
C PRO A 423 -25.92 7.49 -42.48
N GLY A 424 -26.26 6.36 -43.11
CA GLY A 424 -27.58 5.71 -42.97
C GLY A 424 -27.65 4.68 -41.84
N GLN A 425 -26.52 4.36 -41.20
CA GLN A 425 -26.47 3.39 -40.10
C GLN A 425 -26.33 4.11 -38.75
N PRO A 426 -27.07 3.66 -37.71
CA PRO A 426 -26.88 4.20 -36.37
C PRO A 426 -25.50 3.84 -35.83
N LEU A 427 -24.97 4.72 -34.97
CA LEU A 427 -23.78 4.41 -34.18
C LEU A 427 -24.04 3.19 -33.29
N PRO A 428 -23.00 2.41 -32.96
CA PRO A 428 -23.08 1.42 -31.90
C PRO A 428 -23.58 2.08 -30.59
N PRO A 429 -24.36 1.36 -29.77
CA PRO A 429 -24.83 1.90 -28.49
C PRO A 429 -23.64 2.27 -27.62
N SER A 430 -23.68 3.46 -27.03
CA SER A 430 -22.66 3.92 -26.10
C SER A 430 -22.70 3.09 -24.81
N GLU A 431 -21.54 2.88 -24.23
CA GLU A 431 -21.37 2.32 -22.89
C GLU A 431 -21.75 3.33 -21.81
N CYS A 432 -21.75 4.62 -22.12
CA CYS A 432 -22.10 5.67 -21.17
C CYS A 432 -23.56 5.53 -20.72
N GLY A 433 -23.76 5.27 -19.43
CA GLY A 433 -25.10 5.07 -18.85
C GLY A 433 -25.53 3.61 -18.76
N GLN A 434 -24.72 2.67 -19.28
CA GLN A 434 -24.80 1.29 -18.83
C GLN A 434 -24.17 1.24 -17.44
N LYS A 435 -24.96 0.92 -16.41
CA LYS A 435 -24.42 0.69 -15.07
C LYS A 435 -23.29 -0.33 -15.20
N PRO A 436 -22.06 -0.06 -14.74
CA PRO A 436 -21.00 -1.04 -14.83
C PRO A 436 -21.50 -2.32 -14.17
N LEU A 437 -21.51 -3.42 -14.94
CA LEU A 437 -21.82 -4.74 -14.40
C LEU A 437 -20.86 -4.95 -13.24
N ALA A 438 -21.41 -5.11 -12.03
CA ALA A 438 -20.63 -5.48 -10.87
C ALA A 438 -19.87 -6.77 -11.25
N ARG A 439 -18.55 -6.66 -11.37
CA ARG A 439 -17.67 -7.80 -11.66
C ARG A 439 -17.43 -8.62 -10.40
#